data_AF-A0A397T912-F1
#
_entry.id   AF-A0A397T912-F1
#
_cell.length_a   1.000
_cell.length_b   1.000
_cell.length_c   1.000
_cell.angle_alpha   90.00
_cell.angle_beta   90.00
_cell.angle_gamma   90.00
#
_symmetry.space_group_name_H-M   'P 1'
#
loop_
_entity.id
_entity.type
_entity.pdbx_description
1 polymer ?
#
loop_
_entity_poly.entity_id
_entity_poly.type
_entity_poly.pdbx_seq_one_letter_code
_entity_poly.pdbx_strand_id
1 'polypeptide(L)' 'MEKIDLKKLQGPNILKLLIAKICEEPEIFFKSDKFISLKTPLLELLLKRDDLSLDEIVIWDSSIKWCFVQNSNVSQDPAQ' A
#
# COMPACT_ATOMS: atom_id res chain seq x y z
N MET A 1 35.69 -2.34 -23.67
CA MET A 1 34.50 -1.59 -23.20
C MET A 1 33.69 -2.56 -22.37
N GLU A 2 33.74 -2.45 -21.04
CA GLU A 2 32.93 -3.28 -20.16
C GLU A 2 31.45 -3.05 -20.48
N LYS A 3 30.72 -4.13 -20.74
CA LYS A 3 29.27 -4.08 -20.90
C LYS A 3 28.70 -3.64 -19.56
N ILE A 4 28.14 -2.44 -19.51
CA ILE A 4 27.35 -1.99 -18.38
C ILE A 4 26.18 -2.97 -18.25
N ASP A 5 26.18 -3.74 -17.18
CA ASP A 5 25.07 -4.63 -16.85
C ASP A 5 23.87 -3.75 -16.46
N LEU A 6 22.88 -3.67 -17.35
CA LEU A 6 21.66 -2.89 -17.15
C LEU A 6 20.92 -3.32 -15.88
N LYS A 7 21.15 -4.53 -15.35
CA LYS A 7 20.60 -4.98 -14.07
C LYS A 7 21.26 -4.32 -12.86
N LYS A 8 22.50 -3.82 -13.00
CA LYS A 8 23.23 -3.06 -11.97
C LYS A 8 22.84 -1.58 -11.95
N LEU A 9 22.16 -1.09 -12.98
CA LEU A 9 21.68 0.29 -13.09
C LEU A 9 20.30 0.51 -12.45
N GLN A 10 19.66 -0.54 -11.92
CA GLN A 10 18.51 -0.40 -11.05
C GLN A 10 19.01 -0.09 -9.64
N GLY A 11 19.38 1.18 -9.42
CA GLY A 11 19.46 1.72 -8.06
C GLY A 11 18.19 1.39 -7.29
N PRO A 12 18.23 1.36 -5.93
CA PRO A 12 17.07 0.97 -5.16
C PRO A 12 15.87 1.84 -5.55
N ASN A 13 14.89 1.22 -6.21
CA ASN A 13 13.66 1.90 -6.59
C ASN A 13 13.05 2.44 -5.30
N ILE A 14 12.84 3.76 -5.22
CA ILE A 14 12.30 4.45 -4.03
C ILE A 14 11.04 3.72 -3.54
N LEU A 15 10.25 3.21 -4.48
CA LEU A 15 9.06 2.39 -4.22
C LEU A 15 9.38 1.08 -3.49
N LYS A 16 10.45 0.38 -3.88
CA LYS A 16 10.89 -0.86 -3.23
C LYS A 16 11.33 -0.60 -1.79
N LEU A 17 12.07 0.47 -1.55
CA LEU A 17 12.49 0.86 -0.20
C LEU A 17 11.30 1.28 0.67
N LEU A 18 10.37 2.05 0.11
CA LEU A 18 9.15 2.46 0.80
C LEU A 18 8.31 1.25 1.23
N ILE A 19 8.07 0.32 0.31
CA ILE A 19 7.30 -0.89 0.57
C ILE A 19 8.00 -1.76 1.62
N ALA A 20 9.32 -1.93 1.52
CA ALA A 20 10.09 -2.68 2.52
C ALA A 20 9.92 -2.07 3.92
N LYS A 21 9.99 -0.73 4.03
CA LYS A 21 9.81 -0.04 5.32
C LYS A 21 8.39 -0.19 5.88
N ILE A 22 7.36 -0.22 5.02
CA ILE A 22 5.98 -0.49 5.44
C ILE A 22 5.84 -1.93 5.96
N CYS A 23 6.52 -2.90 5.34
CA CYS A 23 6.44 -4.30 5.74
C CYS A 23 7.22 -4.62 7.02
N GLU A 24 8.17 -3.77 7.44
CA GLU A 24 8.81 -3.88 8.75
C GLU A 24 7.81 -3.61 9.90
N GLU A 25 6.88 -2.68 9.70
CA GLU A 25 5.94 -2.21 10.74
C GLU A 25 4.52 -2.02 10.15
N PRO A 26 3.90 -3.07 9.58
CA PRO A 26 2.67 -2.94 8.81
C PRO A 26 1.51 -2.47 9.69
N GLU A 27 1.44 -2.92 10.95
CA GLU A 27 0.39 -2.54 11.88
C GLU A 27 0.35 -1.02 12.13
N ILE A 28 1.50 -0.39 12.31
CA ILE A 28 1.62 1.06 12.53
C ILE A 28 1.17 1.81 11.28
N PHE A 29 1.53 1.32 10.10
CA PHE A 29 1.15 1.95 8.84
C PHE A 29 -0.35 1.83 8.58
N PHE A 30 -0.94 0.63 8.67
CA PHE A 30 -2.35 0.37 8.38
C PHE A 30 -3.30 1.02 9.39
N LYS A 31 -2.87 1.21 10.64
CA LYS A 31 -3.66 1.91 11.67
C LYS A 31 -3.47 3.43 11.65
N SER A 32 -2.56 3.95 10.83
CA SER A 32 -2.32 5.39 10.74
C SER A 32 -3.41 6.10 9.94
N ASP A 33 -3.79 7.31 10.37
CA ASP A 33 -4.63 8.23 9.59
C ASP A 33 -3.99 8.62 8.25
N LYS A 34 -2.70 8.37 8.05
CA LYS A 34 -2.04 8.57 6.76
C LYS A 34 -2.44 7.50 5.74
N PHE A 35 -2.89 6.33 6.18
CA PHE A 35 -3.28 5.23 5.30
C PHE A 35 -4.41 5.65 4.34
N ILE A 36 -5.41 6.38 4.82
CA ILE A 36 -6.54 6.82 3.99
C ILE A 36 -6.14 7.79 2.87
N SER A 37 -4.94 8.39 2.96
CA SER A 37 -4.39 9.28 1.92
C SER A 37 -3.55 8.55 0.86
N LEU A 38 -3.44 7.22 0.96
CA LEU A 38 -2.61 6.42 0.08
C LEU A 38 -3.09 6.50 -1.38
N LYS A 39 -2.16 6.63 -2.32
CA LYS A 39 -2.50 6.54 -3.75
C LYS A 39 -2.82 5.10 -4.14
N THR A 40 -3.82 4.90 -5.00
CA THR A 40 -4.26 3.60 -5.48
C THR A 40 -3.13 2.67 -5.93
N PRO A 41 -2.13 3.11 -6.73
CA PRO A 41 -1.06 2.21 -7.18
C PRO A 41 -0.21 1.65 -6.03
N LEU A 42 -0.04 2.41 -4.94
CA LEU A 42 0.72 1.95 -3.79
C LEU A 42 -0.12 0.99 -2.92
N LEU A 43 -1.42 1.23 -2.81
CA LEU A 43 -2.34 0.29 -2.15
C LEU A 43 -2.37 -1.06 -2.88
N GLU A 44 -2.51 -1.06 -4.20
CA GLU A 44 -2.49 -2.29 -5.02
C GLU A 44 -1.18 -3.08 -4.83
N LEU A 45 -0.05 -2.38 -4.72
CA LEU A 45 1.24 -3.03 -4.51
C LEU A 45 1.36 -3.65 -3.13
N LEU A 46 0.82 -3.00 -2.09
CA LEU A 46 0.79 -3.56 -0.74
C LEU A 46 -0.12 -4.79 -0.69
N LEU A 47 -1.34 -4.71 -1.23
CA LEU A 47 -2.30 -5.82 -1.21
C LEU A 47 -1.85 -7.04 -2.04
N LYS A 48 -0.90 -6.88 -2.96
CA LYS A 48 -0.30 -7.99 -3.73
C LYS A 48 0.81 -8.72 -2.97
N ARG A 49 1.23 -8.26 -1.79
CA ARG A 49 2.30 -8.88 -1.01
C ARG A 49 1.77 -10.02 -0.15
N ASP A 50 2.54 -11.09 -0.12
CA ASP A 50 2.35 -12.28 0.70
C ASP A 50 3.12 -12.22 2.04
N ASP A 51 4.04 -11.27 2.18
CA ASP A 51 4.92 -11.11 3.34
C ASP A 51 4.52 -9.96 4.29
N LEU A 52 3.28 -9.47 4.18
CA LEU A 52 2.69 -8.55 5.15
C LEU A 52 2.31 -9.33 6.42
N SER A 53 3.17 -9.26 7.44
CA SER A 53 2.91 -9.86 8.75
C SER A 53 1.87 -9.06 9.55
N LEU A 54 0.61 -9.05 9.09
CA LEU A 54 -0.52 -8.37 9.70
C LEU A 54 -1.80 -9.18 9.50
N ASP A 55 -2.69 -9.20 10.49
CA ASP A 55 -3.97 -9.90 10.39
C ASP A 55 -4.80 -9.35 9.23
N GLU A 56 -5.36 -10.24 8.41
CA GLU A 56 -6.17 -9.87 7.24
C GLU A 56 -7.33 -8.95 7.60
N ILE A 57 -7.96 -9.17 8.76
CA ILE A 57 -9.07 -8.33 9.23
C ILE A 57 -8.66 -6.86 9.37
N VAL A 58 -7.43 -6.58 9.81
CA VAL A 58 -6.91 -5.21 9.92
C VAL A 58 -6.68 -4.60 8.54
N ILE A 59 -6.16 -5.40 7.59
CA ILE A 59 -5.96 -4.97 6.20
C ILE A 59 -7.30 -4.61 5.57
N TRP A 60 -8.33 -5.45 5.74
CA TRP A 60 -9.66 -5.24 5.19
C TRP A 60 -10.36 -4.01 5.80
N ASP A 61 -10.34 -3.87 7.13
CA ASP A 61 -10.94 -2.72 7.81
C ASP A 61 -10.32 -1.38 7.36
N SER A 62 -8.99 -1.33 7.23
CA SER A 62 -8.29 -0.13 6.74
C SER A 62 -8.60 0.15 5.27
N SER A 63 -8.69 -0.89 4.43
CA SER A 63 -9.03 -0.76 3.00
C SER A 63 -10.45 -0.21 2.78
N ILE A 64 -11.41 -0.64 3.61
CA ILE A 64 -12.79 -0.11 3.60
C ILE A 64 -12.79 1.38 3.97
N LYS A 65 -12.10 1.75 5.06
CA LYS A 65 -11.96 3.17 5.47
C LYS A 65 -11.33 4.02 4.37
N TRP A 66 -10.27 3.53 3.73
CA TRP A 66 -9.65 4.20 2.59
C TRP A 66 -10.65 4.39 1.44
N CYS A 67 -11.42 3.37 1.10
CA CYS A 67 -12.40 3.43 0.02
C CYS A 67 -13.46 4.52 0.26
N PHE A 68 -13.97 4.64 1.49
CA PHE A 68 -14.93 5.69 1.85
C PHE A 68 -14.37 7.11 1.70
N VAL A 69 -13.11 7.32 2.09
CA VAL A 69 -12.47 8.64 1.97
C VAL A 69 -12.22 9.00 0.50
N GLN A 70 -11.73 8.04 -0.30
CA GLN A 70 -11.47 8.28 -1.73
C GLN A 70 -12.75 8.45 -2.55
N ASN A 71 -13.83 7.80 -2.11
CA ASN A 71 -15.14 7.85 -2.75
C ASN A 71 -16.13 8.63 -1.89
N SER A 72 -15.75 9.80 -1.38
CA SER A 72 -16.60 10.63 -0.53
C SER A 72 -17.93 11.07 -1.18
N ASN A 73 -18.09 10.84 -2.49
CA ASN A 73 -19.30 11.09 -3.27
C ASN A 73 -20.21 9.87 -3.40
N VAL A 74 -19.78 8.69 -2.92
CA VAL A 74 -20.61 7.48 -2.92
C VAL A 74 -21.55 7.57 -1.73
N SER A 75 -22.85 7.60 -2.04
CA SER A 75 -23.91 7.54 -1.05
C SER A 75 -23.68 6.35 -0.12
N GLN A 76 -23.76 6.62 1.18
CA GLN A 76 -23.60 5.61 2.23
C GLN A 76 -24.84 4.72 2.37
N ASP A 77 -25.86 4.94 1.52
CA ASP A 77 -27.10 4.19 1.53
C ASP A 77 -26.97 2.90 0.70
N PRO A 78 -26.97 1.71 1.33
CA PRO A 78 -26.97 0.44 0.62
C PRO A 78 -28.28 0.14 -0.11
N ALA A 79 -29.30 1.00 -0.01
CA ALA A 79 -30.62 0.81 -0.62
C ALA A 79 -30.84 1.58 -1.95
N GLN A 80 -29.80 2.15 -2.57
CA GLN A 80 -29.91 2.81 -3.88
C GLN A 80 -29.87 1.84 -5.08
#